data_AF-A0A939AVB4-F1
#
_entry.id   AF-A0A939AVB4-F1
#
_cell.length_a   1.000
_cell.length_b   1.000
_cell.length_c   1.000
_cell.angle_alpha   90.00
_cell.angle_beta   90.00
_cell.angle_gamma   90.00
#
_symmetry.space_group_name_H-M   'P 1'
#
loop_
_entity.id
_entity.type
_entity.pdbx_description
1 polymer ?
#
loop_
_entity_poly.entity_id
_entity_poly.type
_entity_poly.pdbx_seq_one_letter_code
_entity_poly.pdbx_strand_id
1 'polypeptide(L)'
;MRRIPGYILVYVLWAVTAIAGALVGYWARNAWLTSLVISSLDRIERDVRARFYASLQARALDAWSVFIVGLALVVLVVFVEYYYRTGFRQGKLWSRFFLMTAIEIGVLFVSHTVYFALATSAGLLPLSSGYLPLVELALLVIFAWLYARSPKLRFSG
;
A
#
# COMPACT_ATOMS: atom_id res chain seq x y z
N MET A 1 11.45 -35.83 3.67
CA MET A 1 11.52 -34.97 2.46
C MET A 1 10.29 -34.07 2.21
N ARG A 2 9.15 -34.22 2.92
CA ARG A 2 7.92 -33.41 2.75
C ARG A 2 7.99 -31.90 3.16
N ARG A 3 9.14 -31.38 3.61
CA ARG A 3 9.27 -29.97 4.08
C ARG A 3 9.76 -28.99 3.02
N ILE A 4 10.37 -29.47 1.94
CA ILE A 4 10.90 -28.65 0.84
C ILE A 4 9.80 -27.82 0.13
N PRO A 5 8.63 -28.38 -0.25
CA PRO A 5 7.62 -27.61 -0.98
C PRO A 5 7.02 -26.46 -0.13
N GLY A 6 6.95 -26.64 1.19
CA GLY A 6 6.44 -25.59 2.09
C GLY A 6 7.36 -24.38 2.19
N TYR A 7 8.68 -24.58 2.16
CA TYR A 7 9.63 -23.48 2.13
C TYR A 7 9.63 -22.74 0.79
N ILE A 8 9.47 -23.45 -0.33
CA ILE A 8 9.30 -22.82 -1.65
C ILE A 8 8.10 -21.89 -1.63
N LEU A 9 6.96 -22.34 -1.10
CA LEU A 9 5.74 -21.52 -0.99
C LEU A 9 5.97 -20.25 -0.15
N VAL A 10 6.73 -20.33 0.95
CA VAL A 10 7.07 -19.16 1.77
C VAL A 10 7.81 -18.10 0.96
N TYR A 11 8.82 -18.48 0.18
CA TYR A 11 9.59 -17.52 -0.62
C TYR A 11 8.78 -16.98 -1.81
N VAL A 12 7.92 -17.80 -2.42
CA VAL A 12 7.01 -17.31 -3.47
C VAL A 12 6.07 -16.25 -2.90
N LEU A 13 5.41 -16.52 -1.77
CA LEU A 13 4.52 -15.55 -1.14
C LEU A 13 5.28 -14.30 -0.70
N TRP A 14 6.48 -14.45 -0.14
CA TRP A 14 7.34 -13.33 0.22
C TRP A 14 7.68 -12.45 -1.00
N ALA A 15 8.06 -13.05 -2.13
CA ALA A 15 8.39 -12.30 -3.34
C ALA A 15 7.17 -11.56 -3.90
N VAL A 16 6.00 -12.22 -3.89
CA VAL A 16 4.74 -11.59 -4.31
C VAL A 16 4.41 -10.39 -3.43
N THR A 17 4.49 -10.53 -2.10
CA THR A 17 4.24 -9.43 -1.16
C THR A 17 5.29 -8.32 -1.29
N ALA A 18 6.57 -8.64 -1.53
CA ALA A 18 7.59 -7.62 -1.76
C ALA A 18 7.31 -6.79 -3.02
N ILE A 19 6.93 -7.44 -4.12
CA ILE A 19 6.57 -6.77 -5.37
C ILE A 19 5.27 -5.96 -5.19
N ALA A 20 4.25 -6.55 -4.55
CA ALA A 20 3.00 -5.86 -4.26
C ALA A 20 3.23 -4.62 -3.37
N GLY A 21 3.99 -4.76 -2.30
CA GLY A 21 4.38 -3.66 -1.42
C GLY A 21 5.15 -2.55 -2.12
N ALA A 22 6.02 -2.87 -3.07
CA ALA A 22 6.70 -1.87 -3.90
C ALA A 22 5.72 -1.09 -4.79
N LEU A 23 4.79 -1.78 -5.44
CA LEU A 23 3.74 -1.18 -6.27
C LEU A 23 2.79 -0.31 -5.43
N VAL A 24 2.35 -0.82 -4.27
CA VAL A 24 1.53 -0.11 -3.29
C VAL A 24 2.23 1.17 -2.84
N GLY A 25 3.51 1.08 -2.46
CA GLY A 25 4.30 2.23 -2.05
C GLY A 25 4.43 3.27 -3.17
N TYR A 26 4.65 2.83 -4.41
CA TYR A 26 4.71 3.71 -5.57
C TYR A 26 3.38 4.43 -5.83
N TRP A 27 2.25 3.72 -5.83
CA TRP A 27 0.93 4.30 -6.08
C TRP A 27 0.48 5.20 -4.93
N ALA A 28 0.65 4.77 -3.67
CA ALA A 28 0.35 5.59 -2.50
C ALA A 28 1.14 6.90 -2.52
N ARG A 29 2.45 6.84 -2.80
CA ARG A 29 3.29 8.03 -2.96
C ARG A 29 2.75 8.99 -4.02
N ASN A 30 2.40 8.47 -5.20
CA ASN A 30 1.89 9.31 -6.28
C ASN A 30 0.54 9.94 -5.93
N ALA A 31 -0.37 9.20 -5.29
CA ALA A 31 -1.63 9.73 -4.80
C ALA A 31 -1.41 10.86 -3.78
N TRP A 32 -0.47 10.70 -2.85
CA TRP A 32 -0.11 11.73 -1.86
C TRP A 32 0.50 12.99 -2.49
N LEU A 33 1.48 12.84 -3.40
CA LEU A 33 2.09 13.98 -4.07
C LEU A 33 1.05 14.76 -4.90
N THR A 34 0.17 14.04 -5.61
CA THR A 34 -0.90 14.68 -6.39
C THR A 34 -1.91 15.40 -5.50
N SER A 35 -2.26 14.80 -4.35
CA SER A 35 -3.12 15.42 -3.34
C SER A 35 -2.53 16.73 -2.78
N LEU A 36 -1.22 16.76 -2.55
CA LEU A 36 -0.51 17.97 -2.10
C LEU A 36 -0.52 19.06 -3.18
N VAL A 37 -0.33 18.68 -4.45
CA VAL A 37 -0.45 19.64 -5.56
C VAL A 37 -1.86 20.20 -5.64
N ILE A 38 -2.89 19.35 -5.61
CA ILE A 38 -4.29 19.79 -5.69
C ILE A 38 -4.64 20.74 -4.54
N SER A 39 -4.28 20.39 -3.30
CA SER A 39 -4.55 21.25 -2.13
C SER A 39 -3.78 22.58 -2.13
N SER A 40 -2.71 22.68 -2.93
CA SER A 40 -1.94 23.92 -3.09
C SER A 40 -2.48 24.84 -4.21
N LEU A 41 -3.36 24.35 -5.09
CA LEU A 41 -3.86 25.11 -6.24
C LEU A 41 -4.54 26.44 -5.83
N ASP A 42 -5.36 26.42 -4.77
CA ASP A 42 -6.02 27.62 -4.23
C ASP A 42 -5.03 28.70 -3.76
N ARG A 43 -3.84 28.30 -3.30
CA ARG A 43 -2.78 29.25 -2.89
C ARG A 43 -1.97 29.77 -4.07
N ILE A 44 -1.81 28.96 -5.10
CA ILE A 44 -1.02 29.24 -6.31
C ILE A 44 -1.71 30.28 -7.20
N GLU A 45 -3.04 30.34 -7.21
CA GLU A 45 -3.78 31.27 -8.06
C GLU A 45 -3.62 32.74 -7.64
N ARG A 46 -3.37 33.00 -6.35
CA ARG A 46 -3.38 34.37 -5.78
C ARG A 46 -2.03 35.07 -5.73
N ASP A 47 -0.90 34.36 -5.82
CA ASP A 47 0.43 34.97 -5.67
C ASP A 47 1.53 34.25 -6.49
N VAL A 48 2.28 35.01 -7.29
CA VAL A 48 3.40 34.52 -8.11
C VAL A 48 4.54 33.96 -7.24
N ARG A 49 4.80 34.54 -6.06
CA ARG A 49 5.82 34.02 -5.13
C ARG A 49 5.40 32.68 -4.55
N ALA A 50 4.11 32.49 -4.25
CA ALA A 50 3.58 31.23 -3.76
C ALA A 50 3.77 30.08 -4.76
N ARG A 51 3.69 30.35 -6.08
CA ARG A 51 3.96 29.35 -7.13
C ARG A 51 5.39 28.83 -7.08
N PHE A 52 6.35 29.73 -6.93
CA PHE A 52 7.77 29.37 -6.87
C PHE A 52 8.06 28.49 -5.65
N TYR A 53 7.62 28.89 -4.45
CA TYR A 53 7.80 28.10 -3.24
C TYR A 53 7.08 26.75 -3.29
N ALA A 54 5.85 26.70 -3.80
CA ALA A 54 5.11 25.45 -3.96
C ALA A 54 5.83 24.48 -4.92
N SER A 55 6.41 24.98 -6.01
CA SER A 55 7.18 24.15 -6.95
C SER A 55 8.47 23.60 -6.35
N LEU A 56 9.17 24.39 -5.54
CA LEU A 56 10.37 23.95 -4.81
C LEU A 56 10.01 22.89 -3.77
N GLN A 57 8.93 23.11 -3.03
CA GLN A 57 8.44 22.16 -2.03
C GLN A 57 8.01 20.84 -2.68
N ALA A 58 7.27 20.88 -3.79
CA ALA A 58 6.85 19.69 -4.51
C ALA A 58 8.06 18.87 -5.00
N ARG A 59 9.08 19.51 -5.58
CA ARG A 59 10.32 18.84 -6.01
C ARG A 59 11.11 18.24 -4.85
N ALA A 60 11.22 18.96 -3.74
CA ALA A 60 11.88 18.45 -2.55
C ALA A 60 11.15 17.23 -1.99
N LEU A 61 9.81 17.31 -1.84
CA LEU A 61 8.99 16.19 -1.39
C LEU A 61 9.04 14.99 -2.35
N ASP A 62 9.08 15.23 -3.65
CA ASP A 62 9.25 14.19 -4.65
C ASP A 62 10.57 13.43 -4.45
N ALA A 63 11.70 14.12 -4.31
CA ALA A 63 13.00 13.49 -4.07
C ALA A 63 13.05 12.72 -2.72
N TRP A 64 12.59 13.35 -1.63
CA TRP A 64 12.61 12.74 -0.30
C TRP A 64 11.66 11.56 -0.18
N SER A 65 10.50 11.60 -0.83
CA SER A 65 9.52 10.51 -0.78
C SER A 65 10.02 9.23 -1.44
N VAL A 66 10.83 9.31 -2.52
CA VAL A 66 11.46 8.11 -3.11
C VAL A 66 12.38 7.44 -2.08
N PHE A 67 13.20 8.22 -1.39
CA PHE A 67 14.09 7.72 -0.35
C PHE A 67 13.33 7.06 0.80
N ILE A 68 12.26 7.72 1.30
CA ILE A 68 11.44 7.19 2.39
C ILE A 68 10.73 5.89 1.98
N VAL A 69 10.14 5.84 0.78
CA VAL A 69 9.48 4.63 0.27
C VAL A 69 10.50 3.51 0.06
N GLY A 70 11.68 3.81 -0.46
CA GLY A 70 12.77 2.84 -0.60
C GLY A 70 13.20 2.24 0.75
N LEU A 71 13.37 3.08 1.77
CA LEU A 71 13.69 2.62 3.12
C LEU A 71 12.56 1.75 3.71
N ALA A 72 11.31 2.19 3.57
CA ALA A 72 10.14 1.43 4.03
C ALA A 72 10.06 0.07 3.31
N LEU A 73 10.39 0.00 2.03
CA LEU A 73 10.40 -1.23 1.25
C LEU A 73 11.48 -2.21 1.75
N VAL A 74 12.69 -1.73 2.07
CA VAL A 74 13.75 -2.58 2.66
C VAL A 74 13.27 -3.17 3.99
N VAL A 75 12.68 -2.34 4.86
CA VAL A 75 12.12 -2.81 6.14
C VAL A 75 11.00 -3.83 5.90
N LEU A 76 10.10 -3.57 4.96
CA LEU A 76 9.00 -4.47 4.60
C LEU A 76 9.55 -5.83 4.15
N VAL A 77 10.53 -5.85 3.25
CA VAL A 77 11.11 -7.09 2.69
C VAL A 77 11.71 -7.96 3.79
N VAL A 78 12.49 -7.37 4.68
CA VAL A 78 13.11 -8.09 5.82
C VAL A 78 12.04 -8.56 6.81
N PHE A 79 11.08 -7.69 7.12
CA PHE A 79 9.99 -8.00 8.04
C PHE A 79 9.13 -9.16 7.52
N VAL A 80 8.67 -9.09 6.27
CA VAL A 80 7.80 -10.10 5.65
C VAL A 80 8.50 -11.44 5.56
N GLU A 81 9.81 -11.46 5.30
CA GLU A 81 10.58 -12.71 5.30
C GLU A 81 10.51 -13.40 6.66
N TYR A 82 10.87 -12.67 7.72
CA TYR A 82 10.81 -13.18 9.09
C TYR A 82 9.37 -13.57 9.46
N TYR A 83 8.41 -12.75 9.07
CA TYR A 83 7.00 -12.93 9.36
C TYR A 83 6.42 -14.19 8.69
N TYR A 84 6.76 -14.48 7.44
CA TYR A 84 6.27 -15.67 6.74
C TYR A 84 7.02 -16.94 7.16
N ARG A 85 8.34 -16.88 7.37
CA ARG A 85 9.10 -18.02 7.92
C ARG A 85 8.55 -18.45 9.29
N THR A 86 8.27 -17.50 10.16
CA THR A 86 7.67 -17.77 11.48
C THR A 86 6.22 -18.25 11.35
N GLY A 87 5.46 -17.71 10.40
CA GLY A 87 4.10 -18.16 10.09
C GLY A 87 4.03 -19.61 9.62
N PHE A 88 4.95 -20.00 8.76
CA PHE A 88 5.06 -21.37 8.27
C PHE A 88 5.34 -22.36 9.41
N ARG A 89 6.30 -22.05 10.29
CA ARG A 89 6.60 -22.89 11.48
C ARG A 89 5.40 -23.07 12.40
N GLN A 90 4.50 -22.09 12.45
CA GLN A 90 3.29 -22.12 13.26
C GLN A 90 2.05 -22.63 12.52
N GLY A 91 2.17 -22.97 11.23
CA GLY A 91 1.03 -23.40 10.43
C GLY A 91 0.00 -22.28 10.12
N LYS A 92 0.44 -21.02 10.20
CA LYS A 92 -0.38 -19.81 10.02
C LYS A 92 0.01 -19.02 8.77
N LEU A 93 0.68 -19.65 7.81
CA LEU A 93 1.23 -18.96 6.63
C LEU A 93 0.15 -18.18 5.86
N TRP A 94 -0.97 -18.83 5.52
CA TRP A 94 -2.07 -18.19 4.78
C TRP A 94 -2.72 -17.03 5.54
N SER A 95 -2.96 -17.19 6.84
CA SER A 95 -3.47 -16.12 7.70
C SER A 95 -2.53 -14.91 7.68
N ARG A 96 -1.21 -15.14 7.82
CA ARG A 96 -0.21 -14.06 7.74
C ARG A 96 -0.16 -13.41 6.37
N PHE A 97 -0.31 -14.18 5.30
CA PHE A 97 -0.35 -13.65 3.94
C PHE A 97 -1.56 -12.73 3.74
N PHE A 98 -2.77 -13.20 4.04
CA PHE A 98 -3.98 -12.40 3.87
C PHE A 98 -4.00 -11.15 4.74
N LEU A 99 -3.45 -11.21 5.96
CA LEU A 99 -3.29 -10.01 6.78
C LEU A 99 -2.38 -8.99 6.11
N MET A 100 -1.25 -9.44 5.55
CA MET A 100 -0.31 -8.53 4.91
C MET A 100 -0.89 -7.91 3.64
N THR A 101 -1.58 -8.70 2.82
CA THR A 101 -2.31 -8.21 1.65
C THR A 101 -3.44 -7.25 2.04
N ALA A 102 -4.16 -7.51 3.14
CA ALA A 102 -5.16 -6.58 3.66
C ALA A 102 -4.52 -5.25 4.08
N ILE A 103 -3.35 -5.28 4.73
CA ILE A 103 -2.61 -4.05 5.09
C ILE A 103 -2.20 -3.28 3.83
N GLU A 104 -1.62 -3.94 2.83
CA GLU A 104 -1.22 -3.34 1.55
C GLU A 104 -2.40 -2.67 0.83
N ILE A 105 -3.52 -3.37 0.73
CA ILE A 105 -4.75 -2.83 0.13
C ILE A 105 -5.32 -1.69 0.98
N GLY A 106 -5.24 -1.78 2.31
CA GLY A 106 -5.67 -0.72 3.21
C GLY A 106 -4.88 0.58 3.01
N VAL A 107 -3.57 0.48 2.81
CA VAL A 107 -2.72 1.63 2.48
C VAL A 107 -3.09 2.26 1.13
N LEU A 108 -3.35 1.44 0.11
CA LEU A 108 -3.85 1.91 -1.19
C LEU A 108 -5.20 2.62 -1.03
N PHE A 109 -6.16 1.98 -0.38
CA PHE A 109 -7.51 2.51 -0.18
C PHE A 109 -7.48 3.88 0.50
N VAL A 110 -6.72 4.03 1.59
CA VAL A 110 -6.60 5.32 2.29
C VAL A 110 -6.00 6.38 1.37
N SER A 111 -4.91 6.04 0.67
CA SER A 111 -4.20 6.99 -0.20
C SER A 111 -5.07 7.46 -1.38
N HIS A 112 -5.75 6.54 -2.06
CA HIS A 112 -6.66 6.87 -3.16
C HIS A 112 -7.95 7.54 -2.69
N THR A 113 -8.47 7.21 -1.52
CA THR A 113 -9.65 7.89 -0.95
C THR A 113 -9.35 9.36 -0.67
N VAL A 114 -8.19 9.66 -0.07
CA VAL A 114 -7.75 11.06 0.16
C VAL A 114 -7.60 11.80 -1.17
N TYR A 115 -6.93 11.20 -2.14
CA TYR A 115 -6.79 11.78 -3.48
C TYR A 115 -8.15 12.05 -4.14
N PHE A 116 -9.05 11.06 -4.12
CA PHE A 116 -10.37 11.16 -4.73
C PHE A 116 -11.22 12.24 -4.05
N ALA A 117 -11.21 12.32 -2.72
CA ALA A 117 -11.94 13.35 -1.97
C ALA A 117 -11.48 14.76 -2.36
N LEU A 118 -10.16 14.98 -2.42
CA LEU A 118 -9.58 16.27 -2.79
C LEU A 118 -9.81 16.64 -4.27
N ALA A 119 -9.65 15.67 -5.17
CA ALA A 119 -9.88 15.86 -6.60
C ALA A 119 -11.35 16.17 -6.92
N THR A 120 -12.28 15.51 -6.22
CA THR A 120 -13.73 15.77 -6.35
C THR A 120 -14.08 17.14 -5.79
N SER A 121 -13.53 17.52 -4.62
CA SER A 121 -13.76 18.87 -4.06
C SER A 121 -13.20 19.99 -4.93
N ALA A 122 -12.13 19.71 -5.69
CA ALA A 122 -11.55 20.64 -6.64
C ALA A 122 -12.26 20.64 -8.01
N GLY A 123 -13.31 19.83 -8.20
CA GLY A 123 -14.05 19.71 -9.46
C GLY A 123 -13.27 19.02 -10.59
N LEU A 124 -12.14 18.36 -10.29
CA LEU A 124 -11.28 17.71 -11.27
C LEU A 124 -11.78 16.32 -11.70
N LEU A 125 -12.55 15.66 -10.84
CA LEU A 125 -13.09 14.32 -11.11
C LEU A 125 -14.61 14.28 -10.90
N PRO A 126 -15.35 13.58 -11.77
CA PRO A 126 -16.76 13.30 -11.54
C PRO A 126 -16.92 12.28 -10.41
N LEU A 127 -18.06 12.32 -9.70
CA LEU A 127 -18.39 11.37 -8.63
C LEU A 127 -18.38 9.90 -9.10
N SER A 128 -18.62 9.67 -10.39
CA SER A 128 -18.53 8.34 -11.01
C SER A 128 -17.12 7.76 -10.98
N SER A 129 -16.05 8.55 -10.81
CA SER A 129 -14.70 8.02 -10.67
C SER A 129 -14.43 7.33 -9.33
N GLY A 130 -15.42 7.30 -8.42
CA GLY A 130 -15.34 6.64 -7.10
C GLY A 130 -15.31 5.11 -7.14
N TYR A 131 -15.36 4.47 -8.31
CA TYR A 131 -15.31 3.00 -8.42
C TYR A 131 -14.00 2.40 -7.90
N LEU A 132 -12.86 3.09 -8.08
CA LEU A 132 -11.56 2.55 -7.67
C LEU A 132 -11.46 2.37 -6.13
N PRO A 133 -11.74 3.39 -5.29
CA PRO A 133 -11.79 3.21 -3.84
C PRO A 133 -12.80 2.15 -3.38
N LEU A 134 -13.92 1.99 -4.08
CA LEU A 134 -14.93 0.97 -3.76
C LEU A 134 -14.41 -0.45 -4.02
N VAL A 135 -13.68 -0.67 -5.12
CA VAL A 135 -13.04 -1.96 -5.41
C VAL A 135 -11.97 -2.28 -4.37
N GLU A 136 -11.15 -1.29 -4.00
CA GLU A 136 -10.12 -1.46 -2.97
C GLU A 136 -10.73 -1.78 -1.61
N LEU A 137 -11.82 -1.11 -1.23
CA LEU A 137 -12.56 -1.42 -0.01
C LEU A 137 -13.14 -2.84 -0.04
N ALA A 138 -13.73 -3.26 -1.16
CA ALA A 138 -14.26 -4.61 -1.32
C ALA A 138 -13.15 -5.66 -1.17
N LEU A 139 -11.98 -5.44 -1.79
CA LEU A 139 -10.83 -6.33 -1.65
C LEU A 139 -10.31 -6.34 -0.21
N LEU A 140 -10.21 -5.19 0.44
CA LEU A 140 -9.80 -5.09 1.85
C LEU A 140 -10.71 -5.94 2.74
N VAL A 141 -12.03 -5.82 2.57
CA VAL A 141 -13.03 -6.61 3.31
C VAL A 141 -12.87 -8.10 3.03
N ILE A 142 -12.66 -8.49 1.77
CA ILE A 142 -12.45 -9.89 1.38
C ILE A 142 -11.19 -10.46 2.06
N PHE A 143 -10.06 -9.77 2.00
CA PHE A 143 -8.81 -10.24 2.60
C PHE A 143 -8.85 -10.24 4.13
N ALA A 144 -9.50 -9.25 4.75
CA ALA A 144 -9.73 -9.23 6.19
C ALA A 144 -10.62 -10.42 6.63
N TRP A 145 -11.66 -10.73 5.85
CA TRP A 145 -12.52 -11.89 6.09
C TRP A 145 -11.77 -13.21 5.91
N LEU A 146 -10.95 -13.34 4.86
CA LEU A 146 -10.11 -14.51 4.63
C LEU A 146 -9.10 -14.69 5.77
N TYR A 147 -8.51 -13.61 6.27
CA TYR A 147 -7.65 -13.65 7.46
C TYR A 147 -8.39 -14.20 8.68
N ALA A 148 -9.60 -13.71 8.94
CA ALA A 148 -10.43 -14.15 10.08
C ALA A 148 -10.86 -15.61 9.97
N ARG A 149 -11.12 -16.11 8.75
CA ARG A 149 -11.55 -17.49 8.48
C ARG A 149 -10.43 -18.48 8.23
N SER A 150 -9.18 -18.04 8.12
CA SER A 150 -8.06 -18.92 7.79
C SER A 150 -7.87 -20.00 8.86
N PRO A 151 -7.99 -21.29 8.51
CA PRO A 151 -7.75 -22.36 9.46
C PRO A 151 -6.28 -22.32 9.87
N LYS A 152 -6.04 -22.34 11.19
CA LYS A 152 -4.70 -22.55 11.75
C LYS A 152 -4.33 -24.00 11.46
N LEU A 153 -3.68 -24.26 10.32
CA LEU A 153 -3.23 -25.60 9.94
C LEU A 153 -2.18 -26.06 10.95
N ARG A 154 -2.60 -26.73 12.03
CA ARG A 154 -1.66 -27.40 12.94
C ARG A 154 -0.96 -28.48 12.12
N PHE A 155 0.28 -28.22 11.70
CA PHE A 155 1.19 -29.28 11.34
C PHE A 155 1.49 -30.05 12.63
N SER A 156 0.71 -31.10 12.89
CA SER A 156 1.04 -32.12 13.88
C SER A 156 2.33 -32.80 13.40
N GLY A 157 3.45 -32.32 13.93
CA GLY A 157 4.74 -33.02 13.88
C GLY A 157 4.83 -33.98 15.04
#